data_AF-A0A942Z8Y4-F1
#
_entry.id   AF-A0A942Z8Y4-F1
#
_cell.length_a   1.000
_cell.length_b   1.000
_cell.length_c   1.000
_cell.angle_alpha   90.00
_cell.angle_beta   90.00
_cell.angle_gamma   90.00
#
_symmetry.space_group_name_H-M   'P 1'
#
loop_
_entity.id
_entity.type
_entity.pdbx_description
1 polymer ?
#
loop_
_entity_poly.entity_id
_entity_poly.type
_entity_poly.pdbx_seq_one_letter_code
_entity_poly.pdbx_strand_id
1 'polypeptide(L)' 'MYVVCNDHLTEAIDEFVEVYEQPPDIYELDSVSFSDWIAPSICDKCDKGPKYLVV' A
#
# COMPACT_ATOMS: atom_id res chain seq x y z
N MET A 1 6.55 -3.68 -1.45
CA MET A 1 5.98 -2.34 -1.22
C MET A 1 4.81 -2.12 -2.17
N TYR A 2 3.60 -2.13 -1.64
CA TYR A 2 2.35 -2.06 -2.40
C TYR A 2 1.57 -0.81 -2.01
N VAL A 3 1.06 -0.09 -3.00
CA VAL A 3 0.31 1.13 -2.78
C VAL A 3 -1.09 0.89 -3.28
N VAL A 4 -2.03 0.79 -2.33
CA VAL A 4 -3.35 0.25 -2.60
C VAL A 4 -4.47 1.10 -2.01
N CYS A 5 -5.64 1.02 -2.62
CA CYS A 5 -6.86 1.57 -2.04
C CYS A 5 -7.41 0.65 -0.95
N ASN A 6 -8.39 1.14 -0.18
CA ASN A 6 -8.99 0.37 0.92
C ASN A 6 -9.54 -1.01 0.50
N ASP A 7 -10.13 -1.12 -0.69
CA ASP A 7 -10.60 -2.41 -1.23
C ASP A 7 -9.48 -3.45 -1.39
N HIS A 8 -8.30 -3.04 -1.85
CA HIS A 8 -7.19 -3.95 -2.20
C HIS A 8 -6.15 -4.07 -1.08
N LEU A 9 -6.39 -3.45 0.07
CA LEU A 9 -5.50 -3.52 1.23
C LEU A 9 -5.33 -4.97 1.69
N THR A 10 -6.43 -5.70 1.87
CA THR A 10 -6.41 -7.09 2.34
C THR A 10 -5.65 -8.00 1.38
N GLU A 11 -5.86 -7.84 0.07
CA GLU A 11 -5.15 -8.63 -0.95
C GLU A 11 -3.64 -8.34 -0.94
N ALA A 12 -3.26 -7.07 -0.84
CA ALA A 12 -1.85 -6.69 -0.78
C ALA A 12 -1.15 -7.20 0.50
N ILE A 13 -1.86 -7.24 1.63
CA ILE A 13 -1.33 -7.81 2.87
C ILE A 13 -1.10 -9.31 2.72
N ASP A 14 -2.09 -10.03 2.19
CA ASP A 14 -2.00 -11.49 2.00
C ASP A 14 -0.82 -11.85 1.08
N GLU A 15 -0.74 -11.19 -0.08
CA GLU A 15 0.35 -11.35 -1.04
C GLU A 15 1.72 -10.99 -0.45
N PHE A 16 1.78 -9.95 0.39
CA PHE A 16 3.02 -9.59 1.09
C PHE A 16 3.43 -10.68 2.08
N VAL A 17 2.52 -11.17 2.91
CA VAL A 17 2.82 -12.23 3.89
C VAL A 17 3.25 -13.52 3.18
N GLU A 18 2.62 -13.86 2.04
CA GLU A 18 3.02 -15.02 1.24
C GLU A 18 4.42 -14.89 0.66
N VAL A 19 4.78 -13.70 0.15
CA VAL A 19 6.07 -13.46 -0.52
C VAL A 19 7.22 -13.26 0.47
N TYR A 20 6.98 -12.50 1.53
CA TYR A 20 8.00 -12.08 2.48
C TYR A 20 8.01 -12.91 3.77
N GLU A 21 7.03 -13.80 3.97
CA GLU A 21 6.86 -14.63 5.17
C GLU A 21 6.81 -13.80 6.48
N GLN A 22 6.46 -12.53 6.36
CA GLN A 22 6.54 -11.52 7.41
C GLN A 22 5.31 -10.62 7.39
N PRO A 23 4.86 -10.11 8.55
CA PRO A 23 3.78 -9.13 8.59
C PRO A 23 4.23 -7.82 7.94
N PRO A 24 3.44 -7.22 7.04
CA PRO A 24 3.75 -5.91 6.49
C PRO A 24 3.45 -4.77 7.48
N ASP A 25 4.15 -3.67 7.29
CA ASP A 25 3.84 -2.37 7.90
C ASP A 25 2.88 -1.58 7.00
N ILE A 26 1.77 -1.11 7.57
CA ILE A 26 0.72 -0.39 6.85
C ILE A 26 0.74 1.08 7.25
N TYR A 27 0.93 1.97 6.27
CA TYR A 27 0.92 3.41 6.44
C TYR A 27 -0.22 4.07 5.69
N GLU A 28 -0.91 5.01 6.33
CA GLU A 28 -1.94 5.84 5.69
C GLU A 28 -1.32 7.03 4.95
N LEU A 29 -1.47 7.06 3.63
CA LEU A 29 -0.94 8.13 2.78
C LEU A 29 -1.57 9.50 3.09
N ASP A 30 -2.79 9.51 3.61
CA ASP A 30 -3.51 10.74 4.00
C ASP A 30 -2.84 11.45 5.18
N SER A 31 -2.17 10.69 6.06
CA SER A 31 -1.58 11.20 7.30
C SER A 31 -0.06 11.36 7.23
N VAL A 32 0.58 10.78 6.21
CA VAL A 32 2.04 10.73 6.10
C VAL A 32 2.51 11.43 4.82
N SER A 33 3.07 12.64 4.98
CA SER A 33 3.75 13.35 3.90
C SER A 33 5.19 12.85 3.78
N PHE A 34 5.43 11.85 2.94
CA PHE A 34 6.79 11.40 2.65
C PHE A 34 7.54 12.49 1.88
N SER A 35 8.61 13.05 2.48
CA SER A 35 9.36 14.17 1.90
C SER A 35 10.26 13.75 0.72
N ASP A 36 10.69 12.50 0.69
CA ASP A 36 11.62 11.94 -0.31
C ASP A 36 11.00 10.83 -1.18
N TRP A 37 9.70 10.55 -1.04
CA TRP A 37 9.05 9.49 -1.78
C TRP A 37 7.69 9.95 -2.33
N ILE A 38 7.58 9.97 -3.65
CA ILE A 38 6.33 10.27 -4.36
C ILE A 38 5.53 8.97 -4.42
N ALA A 39 4.55 8.84 -3.54
CA ALA A 39 3.60 7.74 -3.62
C ALA A 39 2.92 7.76 -5.00
N PRO A 40 2.80 6.61 -5.69
CA PRO A 40 2.06 6.53 -6.93
C PRO A 40 0.63 7.04 -6.71
N SER A 41 0.10 7.79 -7.67
CA SER A 41 -1.20 8.44 -7.55
C SER A 41 -2.39 7.49 -7.77
N ILE A 42 -2.11 6.24 -8.12
CA ILE A 42 -3.07 5.19 -8.42
C ILE A 42 -2.73 3.92 -7.65
N CYS A 43 -3.75 3.15 -7.30
CA CYS A 43 -3.62 1.85 -6.67
C CYS A 43 -2.97 0.85 -7.64
N ASP A 44 -2.05 0.02 -7.16
CA ASP A 44 -1.33 -0.94 -8.01
C ASP A 44 -2.28 -1.98 -8.63
N LYS A 45 -3.39 -2.26 -7.93
CA LYS A 45 -4.43 -3.21 -8.34
C LYS A 45 -5.61 -2.56 -9.09
N CYS A 46 -5.73 -1.23 -9.12
CA CYS A 46 -6.84 -0.53 -9.81
C CYS A 46 -6.61 0.97 -10.06
N ASP A 47 -7.38 1.58 -10.96
CA ASP A 47 -7.32 3.02 -11.25
C ASP A 47 -7.87 3.96 -10.14
N LYS A 48 -8.16 3.45 -8.94
CA LYS A 48 -8.59 4.31 -7.82
C LYS A 48 -7.38 4.98 -7.15
N GLY A 49 -7.62 6.12 -6.52
CA GLY A 49 -6.63 6.76 -5.65
C GLY A 49 -6.23 5.84 -4.49
N PRO A 50 -4.93 5.63 -4.24
CA PRO A 50 -4.47 4.79 -3.15
C PRO A 50 -4.62 5.50 -1.82
N LYS A 51 -4.77 4.72 -0.75
CA LYS A 51 -4.90 5.21 0.62
C LYS A 51 -3.85 4.65 1.56
N TYR A 52 -3.37 3.45 1.26
CA TYR A 52 -2.47 2.71 2.13
C TYR A 52 -1.20 2.32 1.38
N LEU A 53 -0.08 2.39 2.09
CA LEU A 53 1.21 1.84 1.70
C LEU A 53 1.48 0.61 2.57
N VAL A 54 1.73 -0.52 1.95
CA VAL A 54 2.07 -1.80 2.58
C VAL A 54 3.54 -2.09 2.29
N VAL A 55 4.41 -2.08 3.31
CA VAL A 55 5.87 -2.22 3.18
C VAL A 55 6.47 -3.27 4.10
#